data_AF-A0A940JLU0-F1
#
_entry.id   AF-A0A940JLU0-F1
#
_cell.length_a   1.000
_cell.length_b   1.000
_cell.length_c   1.000
_cell.angle_alpha   90.00
_cell.angle_beta   90.00
_cell.angle_gamma   90.00
#
_symmetry.space_group_name_H-M   'P 1'
#
loop_
_entity.id
_entity.type
_entity.pdbx_description
1 polymer ?
#
loop_
_entity_poly.entity_id
_entity_poly.type
_entity_poly.pdbx_seq_one_letter_code
_entity_poly.pdbx_strand_id
1 'polypeptide(L)'
;LIYSGKSQILSKEVRRIADEVRGEQLYKNIESKTTYYVKHNDQYYPVTNIASLEGVFSDKDKINKILNDNKKKYKKEDLRIVLLDAVTFYDQLTP
;
A
#
# COMPACT_ATOMS: atom_id res chain seq x y z
N LEU A 1 10.48 -3.88 -2.77
CA LEU A 1 9.60 -5.05 -2.95
C LEU A 1 9.15 -5.51 -1.57
N ILE A 2 7.85 -5.66 -1.36
CA ILE A 2 7.24 -6.02 -0.07
C ILE A 2 6.73 -7.46 -0.10
N TYR A 3 6.11 -7.87 -1.20
CA TYR A 3 5.57 -9.21 -1.42
C TYR A 3 5.77 -9.62 -2.87
N SER A 4 5.98 -10.92 -3.11
CA SER A 4 6.21 -11.48 -4.44
C SER A 4 5.54 -12.86 -4.58
N GLY A 5 4.28 -12.86 -4.99
CA GLY A 5 3.52 -14.04 -5.40
C GLY A 5 3.17 -13.97 -6.88
N LYS A 6 1.94 -14.34 -7.23
CA LYS A 6 1.35 -14.10 -8.56
C LYS A 6 1.15 -12.61 -8.79
N SER A 7 0.86 -11.90 -7.71
CA SER A 7 0.84 -10.46 -7.62
C SER A 7 2.04 -9.99 -6.80
N GLN A 8 2.54 -8.77 -7.06
CA GLN A 8 3.65 -8.19 -6.31
C GLN A 8 3.21 -6.92 -5.61
N ILE A 9 3.73 -6.68 -4.40
CA ILE A 9 3.57 -5.41 -3.71
C ILE A 9 4.88 -4.65 -3.72
N LEU A 10 4.85 -3.41 -4.17
CA LEU A 10 6.00 -2.52 -4.26
C LEU A 10 5.71 -1.25 -3.46
N SER A 11 6.75 -0.68 -2.89
CA SER A 11 6.71 0.64 -2.27
C SER A 11 7.72 1.55 -2.94
N LYS A 12 7.32 2.80 -3.13
CA LYS A 12 8.17 3.90 -3.55
C LYS A 12 8.10 4.98 -2.48
N GLU A 13 9.21 5.21 -1.80
CA GLU A 13 9.34 6.28 -0.81
C GLU A 13 10.01 7.49 -1.46
N VAL A 14 9.43 8.67 -1.28
CA VAL A 14 10.04 9.95 -1.64
C VAL A 14 10.33 10.71 -0.35
N ARG A 15 11.61 10.96 -0.08
CA ARG A 15 12.06 11.79 1.04
C ARG A 15 12.41 13.18 0.53
N ARG A 16 11.76 14.20 1.09
CA ARG A 16 12.14 15.60 0.91
C ARG A 16 12.90 16.02 2.16
N ILE A 17 14.14 16.44 1.94
CA ILE A 17 15.00 16.98 2.99
C ILE A 17 15.11 18.46 2.67
N ALA A 18 14.59 19.29 3.57
CA ALA A 18 14.69 20.74 3.47
C ALA A 18 15.40 21.25 4.72
N ASP A 19 16.43 22.06 4.51
CA ASP A 19 17.05 22.80 5.59
C ASP A 19 16.33 24.15 5.71
N GLU A 20 15.79 24.41 6.89
CA GLU A 20 15.08 25.65 7.23
C GLU A 20 15.91 26.42 8.25
N VAL A 21 16.36 27.61 7.89
CA VAL A 21 17.04 28.51 8.83
C VAL A 21 15.97 29.35 9.53
N ARG A 22 15.85 29.22 10.86
CA ARG A 22 15.01 30.10 11.68
C ARG A 22 15.90 30.80 12.71
N GLY A 23 16.11 32.11 12.52
CA GLY A 23 17.09 32.87 13.31
C GLY A 23 18.52 32.44 12.99
N GLU A 24 19.32 32.15 14.02
CA GLU A 24 20.70 31.61 13.89
C GLU A 24 20.74 30.07 13.88
N GLN A 25 19.58 29.39 13.96
CA GLN A 25 19.51 27.93 14.04
C GLN A 25 19.09 27.30 12.70
N LEU A 26 19.82 26.24 12.32
CA LEU A 26 19.53 25.39 11.18
C LEU A 26 18.63 24.22 11.61
N TYR A 27 17.43 24.14 11.06
CA TYR A 27 16.51 23.03 11.27
C TYR A 27 16.48 22.14 10.03
N LYS A 28 16.55 20.82 10.25
CA LYS A 28 16.40 19.85 9.17
C LYS A 28 14.99 19.29 9.20
N ASN A 29 14.17 19.66 8.23
CA ASN A 29 12.84 19.11 8.07
C ASN A 29 12.90 17.93 7.08
N ILE A 30 12.43 16.76 7.54
CA ILE A 30 12.41 15.52 6.74
C ILE A 30 10.95 15.13 6.57
N GLU A 31 10.42 15.35 5.37
CA GLU A 31 9.11 14.85 4.98
C GLU A 31 9.28 13.58 4.15
N SER A 32 8.61 12.50 4.54
CA SER A 32 8.56 11.26 3.75
C SER A 32 7.15 10.99 3.26
N LYS A 33 7.04 10.63 1.97
CA LYS A 33 5.80 10.18 1.36
C LYS A 33 6.02 8.80 0.74
N THR A 34 5.29 7.81 1.24
CA THR A 34 5.30 6.44 0.71
C THR A 34 4.09 6.24 -0.21
N THR A 35 4.35 5.74 -1.42
CA THR A 35 3.31 5.29 -2.36
C THR A 35 3.47 3.79 -2.58
N TYR A 36 2.37 3.05 -2.48
CA TYR A 36 2.37 1.62 -2.73
C TYR A 36 1.85 1.32 -4.14
N TYR A 37 2.33 0.22 -4.72
CA TYR A 37 1.89 -0.28 -6.01
C TYR A 37 1.64 -1.78 -5.89
N VAL A 38 0.58 -2.26 -6.54
CA VAL A 38 0.36 -3.69 -6.76
C VAL A 38 0.64 -3.98 -8.22
N LYS A 39 1.51 -4.95 -8.50
CA LYS A 39 1.69 -5.52 -9.83
C LYS A 39 0.78 -6.74 -9.97
N HIS A 40 -0.12 -6.72 -10.93
CA HIS A 40 -1.03 -7.84 -11.23
C HIS A 40 -1.21 -7.92 -12.75
N ASN A 41 -1.12 -9.12 -13.34
CA ASN A 41 -1.18 -9.33 -14.80
C ASN A 41 -0.24 -8.40 -15.60
N ASP A 42 1.01 -8.28 -15.15
CA ASP A 42 2.04 -7.38 -15.71
C ASP A 42 1.72 -5.88 -15.75
N GLN A 43 0.63 -5.45 -15.09
CA GLN A 43 0.26 -4.04 -14.93
C GLN A 43 0.52 -3.57 -13.50
N TYR A 44 0.89 -2.30 -13.36
CA TYR A 44 1.16 -1.65 -12.08
C TYR A 44 0.00 -0.74 -11.70
N TYR A 45 -0.56 -0.95 -10.52
CA TYR A 45 -1.67 -0.18 -10.00
C TYR A 45 -1.24 0.58 -8.74
N PRO A 46 -1.29 1.92 -8.73
CA PRO A 46 -1.00 2.69 -7.53
C PRO A 46 -2.12 2.48 -6.50
N VAL A 47 -1.75 2.19 -5.26
CA VAL A 47 -2.69 2.01 -4.15
C VAL A 47 -2.43 3.06 -3.08
N THR A 48 -3.38 3.98 -2.94
CA THR A 48 -3.34 5.08 -1.96
C THR A 48 -4.32 4.87 -0.81
N ASN A 49 -5.32 4.01 -1.00
CA ASN A 49 -6.34 3.68 -0.02
C ASN A 49 -6.94 2.30 -0.34
N ILE A 50 -7.80 1.80 0.56
CA ILE A 50 -8.45 0.50 0.40
C ILE A 50 -9.31 0.45 -0.88
N ALA A 51 -10.02 1.53 -1.21
CA ALA A 51 -10.85 1.56 -2.43
C ALA A 51 -10.02 1.41 -3.72
N SER A 52 -8.80 1.95 -3.77
CA SER A 52 -7.90 1.76 -4.92
C SER A 52 -7.42 0.32 -5.06
N LEU A 53 -7.44 -0.48 -3.99
CA LEU A 53 -7.09 -1.91 -4.04
C LEU A 53 -8.18 -2.75 -4.70
N GLU A 54 -9.46 -2.40 -4.47
CA GLU A 54 -10.60 -3.08 -5.12
C GLU A 54 -10.57 -2.93 -6.66
N GLY A 55 -9.91 -1.88 -7.17
CA GLY A 55 -9.74 -1.67 -8.62
C GLY A 55 -8.65 -2.52 -9.27
N VAL A 56 -7.79 -3.17 -8.47
CA VAL A 56 -6.65 -3.95 -8.98
C VAL A 56 -7.07 -5.33 -9.46
N PHE A 57 -8.02 -5.95 -8.77
CA PHE A 57 -8.42 -7.32 -8.99
C PHE A 57 -9.77 -7.37 -9.72
N SER A 58 -9.93 -8.36 -10.60
CA SER A 58 -11.16 -8.58 -11.36
C SER A 58 -12.36 -8.95 -10.49
N ASP A 59 -12.10 -9.61 -9.35
CA ASP A 59 -13.12 -10.14 -8.45
C ASP A 59 -13.24 -9.27 -7.18
N LYS A 60 -13.96 -8.15 -7.32
CA LYS A 60 -14.13 -7.15 -6.26
C LYS A 60 -14.81 -7.72 -5.03
N ASP A 61 -15.77 -8.62 -5.22
CA ASP A 61 -16.55 -9.19 -4.12
C ASP A 61 -15.69 -10.06 -3.20
N LYS A 62 -14.72 -10.82 -3.76
CA LYS A 62 -13.76 -11.58 -2.95
C LYS A 62 -12.84 -10.67 -2.13
N ILE A 63 -12.31 -9.61 -2.74
CA ILE A 63 -11.47 -8.63 -2.03
C ILE A 63 -12.28 -7.94 -0.94
N ASN A 64 -13.49 -7.51 -1.24
CA ASN A 64 -14.38 -6.87 -0.27
C ASN A 64 -14.74 -7.81 0.89
N LYS A 65 -14.96 -9.10 0.61
CA LYS A 65 -15.17 -10.10 1.65
C LYS A 65 -13.95 -10.22 2.57
N ILE A 66 -12.74 -10.34 2.00
CA ILE A 66 -11.48 -10.41 2.77
C ILE A 66 -11.28 -9.16 3.64
N LEU A 67 -11.53 -7.98 3.07
CA LEU A 67 -11.40 -6.71 3.78
C LEU A 67 -12.47 -6.57 4.89
N ASN A 68 -13.69 -7.03 4.64
CA ASN A 68 -14.78 -7.02 5.59
C ASN A 68 -14.58 -8.02 6.74
N ASP A 69 -14.09 -9.21 6.45
CA ASP A 69 -13.80 -10.24 7.45
C ASP A 69 -12.69 -9.77 8.41
N ASN A 70 -11.76 -8.96 7.90
CA ASN A 70 -10.66 -8.38 8.67
C ASN A 70 -10.88 -6.92 9.11
N LYS A 71 -12.09 -6.33 8.92
CA LYS A 71 -12.40 -4.92 9.25
C LYS A 71 -12.06 -4.51 10.68
N LYS A 72 -12.10 -5.44 11.64
CA LYS A 72 -11.78 -5.18 13.05
C LYS A 72 -10.27 -4.99 13.29
N LYS A 73 -9.40 -5.54 12.43
CA LYS A 73 -7.94 -5.41 12.50
C LYS A 73 -7.45 -4.10 11.89
N TYR A 74 -8.10 -3.62 10.82
CA TYR A 74 -7.62 -2.48 10.03
C TYR A 74 -8.03 -1.08 10.54
N LYS A 75 -8.79 -0.98 11.64
CA LYS A 75 -9.31 0.30 12.17
C LYS A 75 -8.24 1.30 12.65
N LYS A 76 -6.95 0.92 12.64
CA LYS A 76 -5.81 1.77 13.04
C LYS A 76 -4.53 1.57 12.22
N GLU A 77 -4.53 0.72 11.19
CA GLU A 77 -3.28 0.13 10.68
C GLU A 77 -2.83 0.61 9.30
N ASP A 78 -1.50 0.59 9.17
CA ASP A 78 -0.67 0.84 8.00
C ASP A 78 -1.26 0.18 6.74
N LEU A 79 -1.52 0.99 5.71
CA LEU A 79 -1.99 0.55 4.38
C LEU A 79 -1.17 -0.64 3.85
N ARG A 80 0.11 -0.73 4.23
CA ARG A 80 0.97 -1.88 3.93
C ARG A 80 0.43 -3.22 4.41
N ILE A 81 -0.10 -3.29 5.63
CA ILE A 81 -0.60 -4.54 6.23
C ILE A 81 -1.85 -4.99 5.48
N VAL A 82 -2.76 -4.04 5.24
CA VAL A 82 -3.99 -4.29 4.47
C VAL A 82 -3.67 -4.82 3.07
N LEU A 83 -2.70 -4.19 2.40
CA LEU A 83 -2.20 -4.62 1.10
C LEU A 83 -1.64 -6.05 1.16
N LEU A 84 -0.79 -6.34 2.15
CA LEU A 84 -0.14 -7.63 2.28
C LEU A 84 -1.16 -8.75 2.45
N ASP A 85 -2.11 -8.58 3.37
CA ASP A 85 -3.17 -9.56 3.62
C ASP A 85 -3.99 -9.79 2.34
N ALA A 86 -4.58 -8.72 1.78
CA ALA A 86 -5.50 -8.83 0.66
C ALA A 86 -4.86 -9.48 -0.57
N VAL A 87 -3.63 -9.07 -0.92
CA VAL A 87 -2.92 -9.63 -2.08
C VAL A 87 -2.52 -11.09 -1.83
N THR A 88 -2.01 -11.42 -0.63
CA THR A 88 -1.62 -12.80 -0.30
C THR A 88 -2.82 -13.74 -0.33
N PHE A 89 -3.95 -13.33 0.23
CA PHE A 89 -5.19 -14.11 0.19
C PHE A 89 -5.72 -14.28 -1.23
N TYR A 90 -5.70 -13.23 -2.05
CA TYR A 90 -6.15 -13.33 -3.45
C TYR A 90 -5.30 -14.31 -4.26
N ASP A 91 -3.98 -14.26 -4.11
CA ASP A 91 -3.04 -15.16 -4.78
C ASP A 91 -3.22 -16.62 -4.36
N GLN A 92 -3.71 -16.90 -3.14
CA GLN A 92 -4.06 -18.24 -2.67
C GLN A 92 -5.38 -18.76 -3.24
N LEU A 93 -6.35 -17.87 -3.49
CA LEU A 93 -7.69 -18.23 -3.97
C LEU A 93 -7.78 -18.39 -5.48
N THR A 94 -6.85 -17.78 -6.21
CA THR A 94 -6.78 -17.86 -7.67
C THR A 94 -5.71 -18.88 -8.08
N PRO A 95 -5.96 -19.80 -9.03
CA PRO A 95 -4.97 -20.77 -9.54
C PRO A 95 -3.82 -20.15 -10.33
#